data_AF-A0A914J414-F1
#
_entry.id   AF-A0A914J414-F1
#
_cell.length_a   1.000
_cell.length_b   1.000
_cell.length_c   1.000
_cell.angle_alpha   90.00
_cell.angle_beta   90.00
_cell.angle_gamma   90.00
#
_symmetry.space_group_name_H-M   'P 1'
#
loop_
_entity.id
_entity.type
_entity.pdbx_description
1 polymer ?
#
loop_
_entity_poly.entity_id
_entity_poly.type
_entity_poly.pdbx_seq_one_letter_code
_entity_poly.pdbx_strand_id
1 'polypeptide(L)'
;MIQLFVFLSIFAVSNSIWIGEEFWTTIHEGGIIERGRSQADFIHFKNLRDYEEVDDYVAYWIINDNRGHYEVYGEAYVEDSRVCGRFIQRGGFSDKICGGFRVLSRGKYDGANPFEWQKTSQLDRPRAVEYLDHEIARISTKQRVASIFGGIDVERGTAYGVDPNGTVINIRRNDDAPFYDEFVDVLTIRRGYEPRQDYDRQVETIRREIPKLPEPADQDSLPRIYHSDQFDQRQIVDRETWHKLHPNHRVKAFEDARGSRIHPNQNTAYDPYDLDQDGRLDDYELEARANHFKRLEEERNRLLDEENEDDQ
;
A
#
# COMPACT_ATOMS: atom_id res chain seq x y z
N MET A 1 11.10 2.15 45.40
CA MET A 1 12.14 2.50 44.39
C MET A 1 12.02 1.71 43.08
N ILE A 2 11.44 0.50 43.06
CA ILE A 2 11.26 -0.31 41.84
C ILE A 2 10.04 0.15 40.99
N GLN A 3 9.02 0.74 41.63
CA GLN A 3 7.79 1.20 40.96
C GLN A 3 7.98 2.45 40.07
N LEU A 4 9.03 3.24 40.29
CA LEU A 4 9.31 4.45 39.49
C LEU A 4 9.96 4.12 38.13
N PHE A 5 10.64 2.97 38.04
CA PHE A 5 11.29 2.53 36.80
C PHE A 5 10.30 1.96 35.78
N VAL A 6 9.19 1.35 36.23
CA VAL A 6 8.19 0.76 35.33
C VAL A 6 7.39 1.83 34.58
N PHE A 7 7.17 3.01 35.19
CA PHE A 7 6.48 4.11 34.52
C PHE A 7 7.34 4.85 33.48
N LEU A 8 8.67 4.85 33.62
CA LEU A 8 9.54 5.50 32.65
C LEU A 8 9.74 4.66 31.37
N SER A 9 9.54 3.35 31.45
CA SER A 9 9.70 2.43 30.31
C SER A 9 8.52 2.44 29.33
N ILE A 10 7.35 2.95 29.73
CA ILE A 10 6.13 2.92 28.90
C ILE A 10 6.15 4.03 27.82
N PHE A 11 6.96 5.07 27.98
CA PHE A 11 7.08 6.16 26.99
C PHE A 11 8.17 5.94 25.92
N ALA A 12 8.87 4.81 25.95
CA ALA A 12 10.04 4.57 25.07
C ALA A 12 9.71 3.89 23.74
N VAL A 13 8.46 3.52 23.47
CA VAL A 13 8.07 2.71 22.31
C VAL A 13 6.87 3.34 21.64
N SER A 14 7.13 4.19 20.64
CA SER A 14 6.29 4.58 19.48
C SER A 14 6.80 5.93 18.98
N ASN A 15 8.02 5.97 18.41
CA ASN A 15 8.54 7.17 17.74
C ASN A 15 8.41 6.98 16.24
N SER A 16 7.19 6.85 15.77
CA SER A 16 6.90 6.72 14.36
C SER A 16 6.23 7.98 13.85
N ILE A 17 6.53 8.33 12.59
CA ILE A 17 6.05 9.58 12.02
C ILE A 17 4.80 9.29 11.20
N TRP A 18 3.65 9.66 11.78
CA TRP A 18 2.42 9.79 11.03
C TRP A 18 2.53 10.98 10.08
N ILE A 19 2.38 10.74 8.77
CA ILE A 19 2.37 11.81 7.78
C ILE A 19 0.96 12.40 7.70
N GLY A 20 0.88 13.72 7.72
CA GLY A 20 -0.40 14.41 7.74
C GLY A 20 -1.17 14.31 6.42
N GLU A 21 -2.45 14.68 6.47
CA GLU A 21 -3.38 14.70 5.33
C GLU A 21 -2.90 15.59 4.16
N GLU A 22 -1.96 16.51 4.42
CA GLU A 22 -1.33 17.36 3.42
C GLU A 22 -0.46 16.60 2.41
N PHE A 23 -0.08 15.35 2.69
CA PHE A 23 0.68 14.49 1.75
C PHE A 23 -0.19 13.43 1.06
N TRP A 24 -1.50 13.41 1.32
CA TRP A 24 -2.42 12.47 0.68
C TRP A 24 -3.38 13.18 -0.28
N THR A 25 -3.50 12.65 -1.49
CA THR A 25 -4.54 13.05 -2.45
C THR A 25 -5.62 11.98 -2.49
N THR A 26 -6.88 12.38 -2.28
CA THR A 26 -8.02 11.46 -2.40
C THR A 26 -8.38 11.27 -3.86
N ILE A 27 -8.52 10.01 -4.26
CA ILE A 27 -9.04 9.60 -5.57
C ILE A 27 -10.48 9.18 -5.38
N HIS A 28 -11.40 9.95 -5.94
CA HIS A 28 -12.83 9.68 -5.86
C HIS A 28 -13.26 8.55 -6.79
N GLU A 29 -14.48 8.06 -6.60
CA GLU A 29 -15.09 7.04 -7.46
C GLU A 29 -14.96 7.43 -8.94
N GLY A 30 -14.60 6.46 -9.79
CA GLY A 30 -14.30 6.70 -11.20
C GLY A 30 -12.89 7.22 -11.47
N GLY A 31 -12.02 7.30 -10.45
CA GLY A 31 -10.61 7.66 -10.60
C GLY A 31 -10.35 9.16 -10.72
N ILE A 32 -11.26 9.99 -10.18
CA ILE A 32 -11.24 11.46 -10.32
C ILE A 32 -10.45 12.09 -9.16
N ILE A 33 -9.62 13.08 -9.49
CA ILE A 33 -8.85 13.88 -8.52
C ILE A 33 -9.63 15.16 -8.21
N GLU A 34 -9.88 15.45 -6.94
CA GLU A 34 -10.61 16.65 -6.50
C GLU A 34 -9.79 17.54 -5.54
N ARG A 35 -10.44 18.59 -5.02
CA ARG A 35 -9.93 19.47 -3.96
C ARG A 35 -8.68 20.26 -4.35
N GLY A 36 -8.60 20.65 -5.62
CA GLY A 36 -7.55 21.52 -6.15
C GLY A 36 -6.20 20.83 -6.32
N ARG A 37 -6.17 19.49 -6.34
CA ARG A 37 -5.00 18.70 -6.69
C ARG A 37 -5.13 18.10 -8.09
N SER A 38 -4.01 17.64 -8.61
CA SER A 38 -3.85 17.02 -9.92
C SER A 38 -2.84 15.87 -9.85
N GLN A 39 -2.72 15.09 -10.93
CA GLN A 39 -1.71 14.04 -11.04
C GLN A 39 -0.28 14.58 -10.87
N ALA A 40 -0.03 15.84 -11.28
CA ALA A 40 1.29 16.48 -11.12
C ALA A 40 1.71 16.69 -9.66
N ASP A 41 0.77 16.55 -8.71
CA ASP A 41 1.05 16.63 -7.28
C ASP A 41 1.50 15.27 -6.72
N PHE A 42 1.30 14.17 -7.43
CA PHE A 42 1.71 12.84 -6.99
C PHE A 42 3.23 12.76 -6.87
N ILE A 43 3.71 11.92 -5.96
CA ILE A 43 5.13 11.70 -5.81
C ILE A 43 5.58 10.64 -6.80
N HIS A 44 6.36 11.07 -7.78
CA HIS A 44 6.99 10.19 -8.75
C HIS A 44 8.25 9.59 -8.13
N PHE A 45 8.30 8.26 -8.11
CA PHE A 45 9.52 7.52 -7.92
C PHE A 45 9.85 6.83 -9.23
N LYS A 46 11.09 7.00 -9.70
CA LYS A 46 11.53 6.38 -10.94
C LYS A 46 11.25 4.87 -10.89
N ASN A 47 10.43 4.38 -11.81
CA ASN A 47 10.11 2.98 -11.99
C ASN A 47 10.20 2.64 -13.48
N LEU A 48 10.82 1.51 -13.83
CA LEU A 48 10.89 1.06 -15.22
C LEU A 48 10.04 -0.19 -15.42
N ARG A 49 9.32 -0.26 -16.52
CA ARG A 49 8.66 -1.47 -17.01
C ARG A 49 9.06 -1.65 -18.46
N ASP A 50 9.61 -2.82 -18.78
CA ASP A 50 10.12 -3.11 -20.12
C ASP A 50 11.09 -2.03 -20.64
N TYR A 51 11.94 -1.52 -19.74
CA TYR A 51 12.92 -0.44 -19.97
C TYR A 51 12.33 0.96 -20.24
N GLU A 52 11.01 1.12 -20.14
CA GLU A 52 10.33 2.41 -20.24
C GLU A 52 9.97 2.94 -18.86
N GLU A 53 10.07 4.26 -18.66
CA GLU A 53 9.65 4.90 -17.41
C GLU A 53 8.13 4.89 -17.32
N VAL A 54 7.61 4.34 -16.21
CA VAL A 54 6.18 4.24 -15.96
C VAL A 54 5.77 5.09 -14.76
N ASP A 55 4.57 5.67 -14.89
CA ASP A 55 3.92 6.45 -13.86
C ASP A 55 3.18 5.54 -12.87
N ASP A 56 3.95 4.97 -11.93
CA ASP A 56 3.42 4.27 -10.76
C ASP A 56 3.62 5.11 -9.49
N TYR A 57 2.62 5.08 -8.60
CA TYR A 57 2.57 5.90 -7.40
C TYR A 57 2.28 5.05 -6.16
N VAL A 58 2.75 5.52 -5.00
CA VAL A 58 2.37 4.91 -3.72
C VAL A 58 0.91 5.22 -3.43
N ALA A 59 0.15 4.17 -3.13
CA ALA A 59 -1.27 4.27 -2.84
C ALA A 59 -1.61 3.68 -1.47
N TYR A 60 -2.74 4.12 -0.93
CA TYR A 60 -3.25 3.71 0.36
C TYR A 60 -4.77 3.52 0.29
N TRP A 61 -5.25 2.36 0.74
CA TRP A 61 -6.66 2.01 0.73
C TRP A 61 -7.13 1.55 2.10
N ILE A 62 -8.30 2.06 2.49
CA ILE A 62 -9.00 1.70 3.71
C ILE A 62 -10.29 0.97 3.32
N ILE A 63 -10.50 -0.20 3.90
CA ILE A 63 -11.73 -1.00 3.78
C ILE A 63 -12.32 -1.14 5.17
N ASN A 64 -13.60 -0.85 5.31
CA ASN A 64 -14.34 -1.17 6.53
C ASN A 64 -15.48 -2.13 6.16
N ASP A 65 -15.31 -3.40 6.50
CA ASP A 65 -16.28 -4.45 6.21
C ASP A 65 -16.78 -5.12 7.50
N ASN A 66 -17.57 -6.19 7.37
CA ASN A 66 -18.09 -6.93 8.52
C ASN A 66 -17.01 -7.64 9.35
N ARG A 67 -15.76 -7.69 8.87
CA ARG A 67 -14.58 -8.20 9.59
C ARG A 67 -13.80 -7.06 10.25
N GLY A 68 -14.29 -5.83 10.12
CA GLY A 68 -13.72 -4.63 10.71
C GLY A 68 -12.84 -3.87 9.73
N HIS A 69 -12.06 -2.96 10.33
CA HIS A 69 -11.17 -2.07 9.61
C HIS A 69 -9.98 -2.83 9.02
N TYR A 70 -9.67 -2.58 7.75
CA TYR A 70 -8.53 -3.11 7.01
C TYR A 70 -7.88 -1.97 6.26
N GLU A 71 -6.56 -1.91 6.30
CA GLU A 71 -5.80 -0.88 5.65
C GLU A 71 -4.63 -1.51 4.94
N VAL A 72 -4.33 -1.00 3.76
CA VAL A 72 -3.33 -1.61 2.89
C VAL A 72 -2.67 -0.57 2.01
N TYR A 73 -1.35 -0.68 1.90
CA TYR A 73 -0.58 0.06 0.91
C TYR A 73 -0.52 -0.71 -0.40
N GLY A 74 -0.47 0.02 -1.51
CA GLY A 74 -0.40 -0.55 -2.83
C GLY A 74 0.16 0.42 -3.85
N GLU A 75 -0.17 0.15 -5.10
CA GLU A 75 0.35 0.90 -6.24
C GLU A 75 -0.82 1.54 -7.01
N ALA A 76 -0.72 2.84 -7.26
CA ALA A 76 -1.63 3.55 -8.15
C ALA A 76 -0.97 3.85 -9.50
N TYR A 77 -1.78 3.92 -10.54
CA TYR A 77 -1.36 4.14 -11.92
C TYR A 77 -2.52 4.77 -12.69
N VAL A 78 -2.22 5.33 -13.86
CA VAL A 78 -3.25 5.89 -14.75
C VAL A 78 -3.62 4.89 -15.83
N GLU A 79 -4.91 4.64 -15.97
CA GLU A 79 -5.50 3.80 -17.01
C GLU A 79 -6.75 4.49 -17.56
N ASP A 80 -6.83 4.66 -18.89
CA ASP A 80 -7.95 5.32 -19.55
C ASP A 80 -8.34 6.67 -18.94
N SER A 81 -7.32 7.50 -18.64
CA SER A 81 -7.47 8.82 -17.99
C SER A 81 -8.06 8.79 -16.56
N ARG A 82 -8.10 7.62 -15.92
CA ARG A 82 -8.56 7.44 -14.54
C ARG A 82 -7.40 6.97 -13.68
N VAL A 83 -7.35 7.42 -12.43
CA VAL A 83 -6.39 6.91 -11.46
C VAL A 83 -6.96 5.63 -10.86
N CYS A 84 -6.27 4.51 -11.12
CA CYS A 84 -6.59 3.20 -10.59
C CYS A 84 -5.51 2.76 -9.60
N GLY A 85 -5.85 1.84 -8.71
CA GLY A 85 -4.97 1.29 -7.70
C GLY A 85 -5.08 -0.21 -7.67
N ARG A 86 -3.97 -0.88 -7.34
CA ARG A 86 -3.90 -2.32 -7.11
C ARG A 86 -3.40 -2.60 -5.71
N PHE A 87 -4.15 -3.43 -5.00
CA PHE A 87 -4.00 -3.67 -3.57
C PHE A 87 -4.14 -5.15 -3.26
N ILE A 88 -3.57 -5.58 -2.15
CA ILE A 88 -3.88 -6.89 -1.58
C ILE A 88 -5.13 -6.74 -0.71
N GLN A 89 -6.11 -7.60 -0.89
CA GLN A 89 -7.27 -7.65 0.02
C GLN A 89 -6.94 -8.43 1.28
N ARG A 90 -7.80 -8.28 2.30
CA ARG A 90 -7.74 -9.08 3.53
C ARG A 90 -7.66 -10.59 3.26
N GLY A 91 -8.14 -11.12 2.15
CA GLY A 91 -8.02 -12.55 1.82
C GLY A 91 -6.72 -12.97 1.12
N GLY A 92 -5.76 -12.07 0.97
CA GLY A 92 -4.47 -12.36 0.32
C GLY A 92 -4.48 -12.36 -1.21
N PHE A 93 -5.62 -12.04 -1.83
CA PHE A 93 -5.73 -11.90 -3.28
C PHE A 93 -5.63 -10.44 -3.69
N SER A 94 -5.22 -10.21 -4.95
CA SER A 94 -5.14 -8.88 -5.51
C SER A 94 -6.51 -8.32 -5.87
N ASP A 95 -6.64 -7.01 -5.80
CA ASP A 95 -7.80 -6.28 -6.29
C ASP A 95 -7.38 -5.00 -7.01
N LYS A 96 -8.19 -4.61 -7.99
CA LYS A 96 -8.01 -3.41 -8.80
C LYS A 96 -9.24 -2.54 -8.68
N ILE A 97 -9.05 -1.32 -8.20
CA ILE A 97 -10.12 -0.33 -8.03
C ILE A 97 -9.73 0.99 -8.71
N CYS A 98 -10.71 1.72 -9.24
CA CYS A 98 -10.50 3.03 -9.86
C CYS A 98 -11.28 4.10 -9.10
N GLY A 99 -10.69 4.57 -7.99
CA GLY A 99 -11.32 5.43 -7.01
C GLY A 99 -11.52 4.77 -5.64
N GLY A 100 -11.81 5.59 -4.64
CA GLY A 100 -12.03 5.13 -3.25
C GLY A 100 -10.74 4.90 -2.46
N PHE A 101 -9.61 5.46 -2.90
CA PHE A 101 -8.30 5.32 -2.25
C PHE A 101 -7.53 6.65 -2.26
N ARG A 102 -6.34 6.65 -1.67
CA ARG A 102 -5.47 7.82 -1.59
C ARG A 102 -4.12 7.56 -2.27
N VAL A 103 -3.54 8.61 -2.86
CA VAL A 103 -2.22 8.57 -3.50
C VAL A 103 -1.27 9.52 -2.77
N LEU A 104 -0.07 9.05 -2.50
CA LEU A 104 0.98 9.86 -1.88
C LEU A 104 1.37 11.01 -2.79
N SER A 105 1.42 12.21 -2.23
CA SER A 105 1.55 13.46 -2.96
C SER A 105 2.49 14.41 -2.25
N ARG A 106 3.02 15.38 -3.00
CA ARG A 106 3.80 16.48 -2.45
C ARG A 106 2.94 17.31 -1.49
N GLY A 107 3.61 18.03 -0.59
CA GLY A 107 2.97 18.86 0.42
C GLY A 107 2.01 19.86 -0.21
N LYS A 108 0.76 19.88 0.25
CA LYS A 108 -0.31 20.73 -0.32
C LYS A 108 0.05 22.22 -0.40
N TYR A 109 0.87 22.70 0.54
CA TYR A 109 1.10 24.14 0.76
C TYR A 109 2.39 24.66 0.13
N ASP A 110 3.43 23.83 0.07
CA ASP A 110 4.77 24.20 -0.40
C ASP A 110 5.22 23.39 -1.61
N GLY A 111 4.47 22.36 -2.00
CA GLY A 111 4.84 21.45 -3.07
C GLY A 111 6.09 20.61 -2.77
N ALA A 112 6.49 20.52 -1.49
CA ALA A 112 7.71 19.81 -1.09
C ALA A 112 7.50 18.29 -1.13
N ASN A 113 8.56 17.57 -1.51
CA ASN A 113 8.64 16.12 -1.35
C ASN A 113 9.63 15.80 -0.22
N PRO A 114 9.16 15.46 0.99
CA PRO A 114 10.02 15.13 2.11
C PRO A 114 10.52 13.69 2.10
N PHE A 115 10.14 12.87 1.13
CA PHE A 115 10.33 11.43 1.23
C PHE A 115 11.57 10.93 0.48
N GLU A 116 12.12 9.84 0.99
CA GLU A 116 13.23 9.08 0.40
C GLU A 116 13.06 7.58 0.71
N TRP A 117 13.57 6.73 -0.19
CA TRP A 117 13.63 5.29 0.03
C TRP A 117 14.92 4.93 0.77
N GLN A 118 14.81 4.12 1.82
CA GLN A 118 15.96 3.55 2.53
C GLN A 118 15.91 2.03 2.47
N LYS A 119 17.08 1.43 2.28
CA LYS A 119 17.26 -0.02 2.39
C LYS A 119 16.86 -0.48 3.79
N THR A 120 16.19 -1.62 3.89
CA THR A 120 15.84 -2.24 5.18
C THR A 120 17.08 -2.47 6.07
N SER A 121 18.23 -2.78 5.47
CA SER A 121 19.53 -2.94 6.16
C SER A 121 20.11 -1.65 6.76
N GLN A 122 19.67 -0.48 6.31
CA GLN A 122 20.16 0.83 6.73
C GLN A 122 19.05 1.69 7.35
N LEU A 123 17.89 1.09 7.61
CA LEU A 123 16.67 1.79 7.97
C LEU A 123 16.80 2.51 9.30
N ASP A 124 16.59 3.82 9.26
CA ASP A 124 16.38 4.66 10.42
C ASP A 124 14.90 4.61 10.83
N ARG A 125 14.52 3.55 11.57
CA ARG A 125 13.12 3.21 11.88
C ARG A 125 12.27 4.40 12.35
N PRO A 126 12.74 5.30 13.23
CA PRO A 126 11.92 6.43 13.66
C PRO A 126 11.52 7.41 12.55
N ARG A 127 12.15 7.33 11.37
CA ARG A 127 11.80 8.13 10.20
C ARG A 127 10.94 7.38 9.19
N ALA A 128 10.61 6.11 9.43
CA ALA A 128 9.75 5.35 8.55
C ALA A 128 8.36 5.99 8.50
N VAL A 129 7.84 6.10 7.28
CA VAL A 129 6.46 6.55 7.06
C VAL A 129 5.57 5.37 7.33
N GLU A 130 4.69 5.53 8.31
CA GLU A 130 3.78 4.48 8.72
C GLU A 130 2.34 4.96 8.90
N TYR A 131 1.47 3.97 8.97
CA TYR A 131 0.12 4.12 9.46
C TYR A 131 -0.28 2.81 10.16
N LEU A 132 -0.71 2.90 11.42
CA LEU A 132 -1.05 1.75 12.28
C LEU A 132 -0.02 0.62 12.24
N ASP A 133 1.25 0.93 12.58
CA ASP A 133 2.35 -0.04 12.68
C ASP A 133 2.73 -0.75 11.37
N HIS A 134 2.25 -0.24 10.23
CA HIS A 134 2.66 -0.72 8.91
C HIS A 134 3.37 0.38 8.15
N GLU A 135 4.51 0.05 7.57
CA GLU A 135 5.27 0.98 6.76
C GLU A 135 5.07 0.74 5.26
N ILE A 136 5.50 1.70 4.47
CA ILE A 136 5.37 1.64 3.01
C ILE A 136 6.61 0.99 2.41
N ALA A 137 6.40 -0.03 1.58
CA ALA A 137 7.44 -0.79 0.93
C ALA A 137 7.62 -0.40 -0.54
N ARG A 138 8.87 -0.47 -1.00
CA ARG A 138 9.21 -0.64 -2.41
C ARG A 138 9.98 -1.94 -2.59
N ILE A 139 9.44 -2.83 -3.40
CA ILE A 139 10.03 -4.13 -3.72
C ILE A 139 10.62 -4.07 -5.12
N SER A 140 11.95 -4.08 -5.24
CA SER A 140 12.64 -4.05 -6.52
C SER A 140 12.85 -5.45 -7.10
N THR A 141 12.81 -5.55 -8.42
CA THR A 141 13.35 -6.70 -9.17
C THR A 141 14.87 -6.83 -8.96
N LYS A 142 15.44 -8.01 -9.23
CA LYS A 142 16.89 -8.24 -9.10
C LYS A 142 17.72 -7.28 -9.95
N GLN A 143 17.21 -6.91 -11.11
CA GLN A 143 17.82 -5.96 -12.04
C GLN A 143 17.58 -4.50 -11.64
N ARG A 144 16.78 -4.24 -10.59
CA ARG A 144 16.41 -2.91 -10.10
C ARG A 144 15.76 -2.00 -11.15
N VAL A 145 15.17 -2.60 -12.18
CA VAL A 145 14.49 -1.89 -13.27
C VAL A 145 13.04 -1.64 -12.87
N ALA A 146 12.32 -2.70 -12.51
CA ALA A 146 10.96 -2.61 -12.03
C ALA A 146 10.88 -2.69 -10.51
N SER A 147 9.93 -1.96 -9.95
CA SER A 147 9.57 -1.92 -8.54
C SER A 147 8.06 -2.06 -8.37
N ILE A 148 7.66 -2.62 -7.24
CA ILE A 148 6.28 -2.75 -6.80
C ILE A 148 6.13 -1.98 -5.50
N PHE A 149 5.07 -1.19 -5.38
CA PHE A 149 4.70 -0.53 -4.13
C PHE A 149 3.69 -1.36 -3.34
N GLY A 150 3.85 -1.36 -2.02
CA GLY A 150 2.97 -2.08 -1.11
C GLY A 150 3.32 -1.82 0.35
N GLY A 151 3.05 -2.79 1.23
CA GLY A 151 3.28 -2.66 2.66
C GLY A 151 4.44 -3.51 3.15
N ILE A 152 4.98 -3.15 4.30
CA ILE A 152 6.01 -3.89 5.02
C ILE A 152 5.68 -3.89 6.51
N ASP A 153 6.02 -4.99 7.16
CA ASP A 153 6.16 -5.10 8.61
C ASP A 153 7.65 -5.33 8.87
N VAL A 154 8.33 -4.25 9.26
CA VAL A 154 9.78 -4.26 9.48
C VAL A 154 10.18 -5.13 10.68
N GLU A 155 9.30 -5.29 11.68
CA GLU A 155 9.56 -6.12 12.85
C GLU A 155 9.53 -7.61 12.49
N ARG A 156 8.50 -8.04 11.76
CA ARG A 156 8.34 -9.42 11.30
C ARG A 156 9.19 -9.75 10.09
N GLY A 157 9.73 -8.74 9.41
CA GLY A 157 10.56 -8.92 8.23
C GLY A 157 9.75 -9.42 7.04
N THR A 158 8.54 -8.90 6.84
CA THR A 158 7.64 -9.31 5.75
C THR A 158 7.23 -8.11 4.92
N ALA A 159 7.38 -8.20 3.61
CA ALA A 159 6.96 -7.17 2.67
C ALA A 159 6.03 -7.77 1.61
N TYR A 160 5.06 -7.00 1.15
CA TYR A 160 4.08 -7.45 0.18
C TYR A 160 3.75 -6.37 -0.86
N GLY A 161 3.20 -6.80 -1.99
CA GLY A 161 2.69 -5.89 -3.03
C GLY A 161 1.96 -6.65 -4.14
N VAL A 162 1.42 -5.92 -5.11
CA VAL A 162 0.76 -6.49 -6.28
C VAL A 162 1.46 -6.02 -7.54
N ASP A 163 1.99 -6.97 -8.30
CA ASP A 163 2.64 -6.67 -9.57
C ASP A 163 1.62 -6.17 -10.62
N PRO A 164 2.08 -5.65 -11.77
CA PRO A 164 1.19 -5.15 -12.82
C PRO A 164 0.25 -6.20 -13.42
N ASN A 165 0.59 -7.49 -13.31
CA ASN A 165 -0.23 -8.60 -13.79
C ASN A 165 -1.27 -9.05 -12.76
N GLY A 166 -1.30 -8.43 -11.59
CA GLY A 166 -2.18 -8.81 -10.49
C GLY A 166 -1.63 -9.94 -9.63
N THR A 167 -0.37 -10.35 -9.81
CA THR A 167 0.27 -11.36 -8.96
C THR A 167 0.59 -10.75 -7.61
N VAL A 168 0.21 -11.44 -6.54
CA VAL A 168 0.58 -11.06 -5.19
C VAL A 168 2.03 -11.49 -4.92
N ILE A 169 2.85 -10.52 -4.56
CA ILE A 169 4.23 -10.72 -4.14
C ILE A 169 4.27 -10.65 -2.62
N ASN A 170 4.87 -11.65 -2.00
CA ASN A 170 5.13 -11.70 -0.57
C ASN A 170 6.58 -12.15 -0.37
N ILE A 171 7.36 -11.36 0.37
CA ILE A 171 8.77 -11.61 0.63
C ILE A 171 8.95 -11.64 2.13
N ARG A 172 9.58 -12.71 2.62
CA ARG A 172 9.95 -12.84 4.02
C ARG A 172 11.45 -12.89 4.17
N ARG A 173 11.96 -12.14 5.14
CA ARG A 173 13.39 -12.11 5.46
C ARG A 173 13.94 -13.47 5.89
N ASN A 174 13.11 -14.29 6.54
CA ASN A 174 13.52 -15.64 6.97
C ASN A 174 13.68 -16.62 5.80
N ASP A 175 13.05 -16.36 4.65
CA ASP A 175 13.13 -17.22 3.47
C ASP A 175 14.38 -16.86 2.64
N ASP A 176 14.69 -15.57 2.49
CA ASP A 176 15.88 -15.07 1.79
C ASP A 176 16.31 -13.68 2.32
N ALA A 177 17.08 -13.67 3.41
CA ALA A 177 17.54 -12.43 4.05
C ALA A 177 18.39 -11.55 3.12
N PRO A 178 19.37 -12.09 2.34
CA PRO A 178 20.11 -11.29 1.37
C PRO A 178 19.21 -10.61 0.35
N PHE A 179 18.19 -11.30 -0.18
CA PHE A 179 17.25 -10.70 -1.11
C PHE A 179 16.42 -9.60 -0.43
N TYR A 180 15.87 -9.90 0.75
CA TYR A 180 15.06 -8.93 1.51
C TYR A 180 15.84 -7.63 1.80
N ASP A 181 17.06 -7.76 2.30
CA ASP A 181 17.90 -6.64 2.72
C ASP A 181 18.39 -5.78 1.53
N GLU A 182 18.48 -6.37 0.34
CA GLU A 182 19.00 -5.74 -0.88
C GLU A 182 17.88 -5.15 -1.76
N PHE A 183 16.70 -5.78 -1.80
CA PHE A 183 15.63 -5.48 -2.76
C PHE A 183 14.36 -4.90 -2.14
N VAL A 184 14.25 -4.89 -0.81
CA VAL A 184 13.15 -4.22 -0.11
C VAL A 184 13.64 -2.89 0.47
N ASP A 185 12.94 -1.82 0.11
CA ASP A 185 13.14 -0.48 0.67
C ASP A 185 11.90 -0.04 1.45
N VAL A 186 12.12 0.82 2.44
CA VAL A 186 11.08 1.44 3.25
C VAL A 186 11.04 2.93 2.96
N LEU A 187 9.85 3.49 2.84
CA LEU A 187 9.68 4.92 2.66
C LEU A 187 9.97 5.64 3.97
N THR A 188 10.81 6.66 3.93
CA THR A 188 11.20 7.45 5.10
C THR A 188 11.13 8.94 4.83
N ILE A 189 11.04 9.74 5.89
CA ILE A 189 11.20 11.18 5.81
C ILE A 189 12.69 11.53 5.80
N ARG A 190 13.09 12.40 4.86
CA ARG A 190 14.47 12.89 4.70
C ARG A 190 14.98 13.53 5.98
N ARG A 191 16.25 13.29 6.31
CA ARG A 191 16.90 13.93 7.46
C ARG A 191 16.87 15.46 7.30
N GLY A 192 16.52 16.14 8.38
CA GLY A 192 16.48 17.60 8.42
C GLY A 192 15.27 18.22 7.69
N TYR A 193 14.33 17.42 7.21
CA TYR A 193 13.04 17.95 6.80
C TYR A 193 12.26 18.35 8.06
N GLU A 194 12.07 19.65 8.25
CA GLU A 194 11.15 20.20 9.24
C GLU A 194 9.85 20.59 8.51
N PRO A 195 8.70 19.98 8.85
CA PRO A 195 7.41 20.46 8.35
C PRO A 195 7.29 21.95 8.67
N ARG A 196 6.78 22.74 7.72
CA ARG A 196 6.56 24.18 7.94
C ARG A 196 5.66 24.35 9.17
N GLN A 197 6.17 25.00 10.23
CA GLN A 197 5.45 25.29 11.49
C GLN A 197 4.13 26.08 11.30
N ASP A 198 3.86 26.56 10.09
CA ASP A 198 2.62 27.26 9.76
C ASP A 198 1.41 26.32 9.71
N TYR A 199 1.60 25.00 9.64
CA TYR A 199 0.53 24.02 9.76
C TYR A 199 -0.16 24.11 11.13
N ASP A 200 0.60 24.10 12.23
CA ASP A 200 0.05 24.24 13.58
C ASP A 200 -0.68 25.58 13.74
N ARG A 201 -0.15 26.63 13.12
CA ARG A 201 -0.75 27.97 13.16
C ARG A 201 -2.03 28.04 12.33
N GLN A 202 -2.11 27.36 11.19
CA GLN A 202 -3.31 27.28 10.34
C GLN A 202 -4.39 26.38 10.93
N VAL A 203 -4.03 25.22 11.50
CA VAL A 203 -4.97 24.35 12.24
C VAL A 203 -5.56 25.11 13.42
N GLU A 204 -4.74 25.83 14.18
CA GLU A 204 -5.21 26.66 15.29
C GLU A 204 -6.08 27.84 14.82
N THR A 205 -5.81 28.39 13.64
CA THR A 205 -6.65 29.44 13.02
C THR A 205 -8.01 28.87 12.59
N ILE A 206 -8.04 27.74 11.89
CA ILE A 206 -9.27 27.03 11.51
C ILE A 206 -10.08 26.66 12.76
N ARG A 207 -9.43 26.15 13.81
CA ARG A 207 -10.08 25.81 15.09
C ARG A 207 -10.72 27.01 15.78
N ARG A 208 -10.16 28.21 15.60
CA ARG A 208 -10.70 29.47 16.14
C ARG A 208 -11.80 30.06 15.27
N GLU A 209 -11.74 29.86 13.96
CA GLU A 209 -12.69 30.40 12.98
C GLU A 209 -13.92 29.52 12.79
N ILE A 210 -13.87 28.22 13.15
CA ILE A 210 -15.08 27.40 13.26
C ILE A 210 -15.99 28.02 14.33
N PRO A 211 -17.18 28.52 13.97
CA PRO A 211 -18.12 29.05 14.94
C PRO A 211 -18.38 27.96 15.97
N LYS A 212 -18.19 28.25 17.25
CA LYS A 212 -18.60 27.34 18.33
C LYS A 212 -20.10 27.09 18.14
N LEU A 213 -20.43 25.92 17.60
CA LEU A 213 -21.81 25.47 17.52
C LEU A 213 -22.41 25.58 18.93
N PRO A 214 -23.64 26.11 19.08
CA PRO A 214 -24.25 26.28 20.38
C PRO A 214 -24.21 24.95 21.11
N GLU A 215 -23.72 25.00 22.35
CA GLU A 215 -23.59 23.83 23.20
C GLU A 215 -24.98 23.18 23.31
N PRO A 216 -25.11 21.91 22.91
CA PRO A 216 -26.41 21.26 22.79
C PRO A 216 -27.03 21.09 24.17
N ALA A 217 -28.23 21.61 24.33
CA ALA A 217 -28.96 21.67 25.60
C ALA A 217 -29.45 20.31 26.14
N ASP A 218 -29.11 19.20 25.47
CA ASP A 218 -29.54 17.86 25.88
C ASP A 218 -28.48 16.83 25.46
N GLN A 219 -27.76 16.28 26.44
CA GLN A 219 -26.58 15.43 26.25
C GLN A 219 -26.92 14.01 25.76
N ASP A 220 -28.20 13.63 25.80
CA ASP A 220 -28.69 12.27 25.48
C ASP A 220 -29.33 12.13 24.09
N SER A 221 -29.44 13.22 23.30
CA SER A 221 -30.14 13.17 21.99
C SER A 221 -29.30 13.61 20.79
N LEU A 222 -27.98 13.75 20.93
CA LEU A 222 -27.13 14.07 19.79
C LEU A 222 -26.43 12.85 19.17
N PRO A 223 -26.33 12.79 17.82
CA PRO A 223 -25.33 11.96 17.18
C PRO A 223 -23.94 12.46 17.62
N ARG A 224 -23.05 11.53 17.97
CA ARG A 224 -21.63 11.83 18.24
C ARG A 224 -21.03 12.54 17.02
N ILE A 225 -20.90 13.85 17.09
CA ILE A 225 -20.16 14.64 16.10
C ILE A 225 -18.67 14.41 16.39
N TYR A 226 -18.07 13.50 15.62
CA TYR A 226 -16.62 13.35 15.55
C TYR A 226 -16.07 14.53 14.75
N HIS A 227 -15.48 15.50 15.44
CA HIS A 227 -14.56 16.46 14.82
C HIS A 227 -13.16 15.84 14.72
N SER A 228 -12.97 15.02 13.70
CA SER A 228 -11.84 15.22 12.80
C SER A 228 -12.47 15.61 11.46
N ASP A 229 -11.75 16.24 10.54
CA ASP A 229 -12.19 16.40 9.16
C ASP A 229 -12.22 15.02 8.48
N GLN A 230 -13.17 14.20 8.94
CA GLN A 230 -13.44 12.85 8.55
C GLN A 230 -13.77 12.86 7.07
N PHE A 231 -13.05 12.02 6.32
CA PHE A 231 -13.66 11.03 5.44
C PHE A 231 -15.19 11.14 5.44
N ASP A 232 -15.79 11.56 4.33
CA ASP A 232 -17.23 11.42 4.19
C ASP A 232 -17.51 9.91 4.23
N GLN A 233 -17.89 9.38 5.39
CA GLN A 233 -18.15 7.96 5.62
C GLN A 233 -19.25 7.42 4.69
N ARG A 234 -19.95 8.29 3.96
CA ARG A 234 -20.85 7.92 2.86
C ARG A 234 -20.12 7.37 1.63
N GLN A 235 -18.79 7.52 1.54
CA GLN A 235 -17.97 7.03 0.43
C GLN A 235 -17.30 5.68 0.73
N ILE A 236 -17.53 5.10 1.91
CA ILE A 236 -17.25 3.68 2.17
C ILE A 236 -18.34 2.89 1.45
N VAL A 237 -18.07 2.46 0.22
CA VAL A 237 -18.97 1.54 -0.48
C VAL A 237 -18.83 0.20 0.22
N ASP A 238 -19.86 -0.23 0.95
CA ASP A 238 -19.86 -1.58 1.52
C ASP A 238 -19.71 -2.61 0.38
N ARG A 239 -19.12 -3.75 0.71
CA ARG A 239 -18.78 -4.80 -0.27
C ARG A 239 -19.98 -5.27 -1.10
N GLU A 240 -21.18 -5.31 -0.53
CA GLU A 240 -22.38 -5.71 -1.28
C GLU A 240 -22.82 -4.64 -2.26
N THR A 241 -22.74 -3.37 -1.87
CA THR A 241 -23.03 -2.22 -2.74
C THR A 241 -22.04 -2.14 -3.88
N TRP A 242 -20.75 -2.42 -3.65
CA TRP A 242 -19.73 -2.45 -4.69
C TRP A 242 -19.98 -3.56 -5.72
N HIS A 243 -20.25 -4.80 -5.26
CA HIS A 243 -20.57 -5.91 -6.15
C HIS A 243 -21.88 -5.71 -6.94
N LYS A 244 -22.85 -4.96 -6.38
CA LYS A 244 -24.09 -4.58 -7.09
C LYS A 244 -23.82 -3.53 -8.18
N LEU A 245 -22.90 -2.59 -7.95
CA LEU A 245 -22.54 -1.55 -8.90
C LEU A 245 -21.62 -2.06 -10.03
N HIS A 246 -20.87 -3.14 -9.81
CA HIS A 246 -19.91 -3.69 -10.79
C HIS A 246 -20.16 -5.18 -11.11
N PRO A 247 -21.34 -5.53 -11.67
CA PRO A 247 -21.76 -6.93 -11.87
C PRO A 247 -20.92 -7.72 -12.90
N ASN A 248 -20.10 -7.02 -13.70
CA ASN A 248 -19.24 -7.65 -14.71
C ASN A 248 -17.87 -8.09 -14.16
N HIS A 249 -17.54 -7.78 -12.91
CA HIS A 249 -16.38 -8.37 -12.20
C HIS A 249 -16.75 -9.76 -11.66
N ARG A 250 -16.93 -10.73 -12.56
CA ARG A 250 -16.99 -12.14 -12.18
C ARG A 250 -15.58 -12.62 -11.86
N VAL A 251 -15.37 -12.98 -10.59
CA VAL A 251 -14.29 -13.88 -10.17
C VAL A 251 -14.36 -15.11 -11.07
N LYS A 252 -13.33 -15.33 -11.91
CA LYS A 252 -13.15 -16.63 -12.56
C LYS A 252 -12.72 -17.61 -11.47
N ALA A 253 -13.69 -18.22 -10.80
CA ALA A 253 -13.45 -19.48 -10.12
C ALA A 253 -13.08 -20.50 -11.21
N PHE A 254 -11.86 -21.01 -11.14
CA PHE A 254 -11.38 -22.07 -12.01
C PHE A 254 -12.06 -23.37 -11.58
N GLU A 255 -13.19 -23.72 -12.21
CA GLU A 255 -13.73 -25.06 -12.21
C GLU A 255 -13.11 -25.84 -13.38
N ASP A 256 -12.15 -26.72 -13.09
CA ASP A 256 -12.21 -28.15 -13.45
C ASP A 256 -10.84 -28.86 -13.29
N ALA A 257 -10.80 -29.87 -12.42
CA ALA A 257 -10.25 -31.21 -12.71
C ALA A 257 -10.48 -32.17 -11.52
N ARG A 258 -11.64 -32.82 -11.53
CA ARG A 258 -11.98 -34.16 -11.02
C ARG A 258 -11.15 -34.74 -9.85
N GLY A 259 -11.85 -34.87 -8.72
CA GLY A 259 -11.94 -36.15 -8.03
C GLY A 259 -11.15 -36.32 -6.73
N SER A 260 -11.54 -35.61 -5.68
CA SER A 260 -11.43 -36.15 -4.31
C SER A 260 -12.43 -35.48 -3.38
N ARG A 261 -13.28 -36.29 -2.74
CA ARG A 261 -14.18 -35.83 -1.68
C ARG A 261 -13.33 -35.49 -0.46
N ILE A 262 -13.23 -34.20 -0.14
CA ILE A 262 -12.79 -33.74 1.17
C ILE A 262 -13.94 -32.92 1.76
N HIS A 263 -14.30 -33.25 3.00
CA HIS A 263 -15.40 -32.65 3.75
C HIS A 263 -15.20 -31.14 3.97
N PRO A 264 -16.26 -30.32 3.97
CA PRO A 264 -16.17 -28.92 4.32
C PRO A 264 -16.20 -28.78 5.85
N ASN A 265 -15.03 -28.62 6.48
CA ASN A 265 -14.99 -28.11 7.85
C ASN A 265 -13.63 -27.48 8.19
N GLN A 266 -13.54 -26.16 8.03
CA GLN A 266 -13.05 -25.18 9.01
C GLN A 266 -12.68 -23.89 8.27
N ASN A 267 -13.44 -22.83 8.56
CA ASN A 267 -13.12 -21.45 8.23
C ASN A 267 -11.91 -21.03 9.07
N THR A 268 -10.71 -21.02 8.50
CA THR A 268 -9.61 -20.21 9.01
C THR A 268 -9.64 -18.87 8.28
N ALA A 269 -9.75 -17.79 9.05
CA ALA A 269 -9.67 -16.44 8.52
C ALA A 269 -8.22 -16.21 8.07
N TYR A 270 -8.01 -15.95 6.78
CA TYR A 270 -6.74 -15.43 6.31
C TYR A 270 -6.59 -14.01 6.86
N ASP A 271 -5.66 -13.85 7.79
CA ASP A 271 -5.08 -12.57 8.13
C ASP A 271 -3.77 -12.50 7.33
N PRO A 272 -3.58 -11.51 6.43
CA PRO A 272 -2.29 -11.34 5.75
C PRO A 272 -1.12 -11.20 6.73
N TYR A 273 -1.42 -10.92 8.01
CA TYR A 273 -0.50 -10.76 9.12
C TYR A 273 -0.47 -11.95 10.11
N ASP A 274 -1.27 -13.01 9.91
CA ASP A 274 -1.24 -14.24 10.72
C ASP A 274 -1.13 -15.45 9.79
N LEU A 275 0.07 -15.63 9.22
CA LEU A 275 0.40 -16.77 8.37
C LEU A 275 1.12 -17.83 9.20
N ASP A 276 0.42 -18.93 9.47
CA ASP A 276 0.97 -20.15 10.05
C ASP A 276 2.16 -20.70 9.22
N GLN A 277 2.98 -21.50 9.91
CA GLN A 277 4.40 -21.81 9.66
C GLN A 277 4.75 -22.73 8.46
N ASP A 278 3.87 -23.04 7.53
CA ASP A 278 4.17 -24.00 6.45
C ASP A 278 4.18 -23.38 5.05
N GLY A 279 4.90 -22.25 4.93
CA GLY A 279 5.24 -21.56 3.66
C GLY A 279 6.06 -22.39 2.66
N ARG A 280 5.58 -23.57 2.29
CA ARG A 280 6.01 -24.29 1.09
C ARG A 280 5.11 -23.87 -0.05
N LEU A 281 5.69 -23.15 -1.01
CA LEU A 281 5.18 -23.15 -2.38
C LEU A 281 5.05 -24.62 -2.80
N ASP A 282 3.89 -25.00 -3.35
CA ASP A 282 3.77 -26.35 -3.91
C ASP A 282 4.81 -26.54 -5.03
N ASP A 283 5.30 -27.77 -5.20
CA ASP A 283 6.36 -28.07 -6.18
C ASP A 283 5.95 -27.68 -7.61
N TYR A 284 4.63 -27.53 -7.85
CA TYR A 284 4.04 -27.16 -9.13
C TYR A 284 4.21 -25.67 -9.45
N GLU A 285 4.05 -24.79 -8.47
CA GLU A 285 4.25 -23.34 -8.62
C GLU A 285 5.74 -23.01 -8.78
N LEU A 286 6.62 -23.74 -8.09
CA LEU A 286 8.08 -23.61 -8.28
C LEU A 286 8.50 -24.03 -9.70
N GLU A 287 7.95 -25.14 -10.21
CA GLU A 287 8.22 -25.63 -11.56
C GLU A 287 7.63 -24.70 -12.64
N ALA A 288 6.43 -24.14 -12.41
CA ALA A 288 5.84 -23.15 -13.31
C ALA A 288 6.69 -21.87 -13.41
N ARG A 289 7.21 -21.38 -12.29
CA ARG A 289 8.12 -20.22 -12.26
C ARG A 289 9.45 -20.52 -12.94
N ALA A 290 10.05 -21.69 -12.69
CA ALA A 290 11.29 -22.11 -13.35
C ALA A 290 11.11 -22.19 -14.89
N ASN A 291 9.99 -22.75 -15.34
CA ASN A 291 9.67 -22.85 -16.77
C ASN A 291 9.34 -21.51 -17.43
N HIS A 292 8.82 -20.54 -16.67
CA HIS A 292 8.61 -19.17 -17.15
C HIS A 292 9.95 -18.45 -17.34
N PHE A 293 10.85 -18.51 -16.35
CA PHE A 293 12.18 -17.91 -16.46
C PHE A 293 13.01 -18.51 -17.59
N LYS A 294 12.94 -19.84 -17.78
CA LYS A 294 13.62 -20.50 -18.90
C LYS A 294 13.15 -19.99 -20.27
N ARG A 295 11.84 -19.76 -20.44
CA ARG A 295 11.27 -19.19 -21.68
C ARG A 295 11.75 -17.77 -21.95
N LEU A 296 11.78 -16.91 -20.92
CA LEU A 296 12.28 -15.55 -21.06
C LEU A 296 13.77 -15.51 -21.42
N GLU A 297 14.56 -16.46 -20.90
CA GLU A 297 15.98 -16.57 -21.24
C GLU A 297 16.21 -17.08 -22.67
N GLU A 298 15.41 -18.05 -23.12
CA GLU A 298 15.42 -18.53 -24.51
C GLU A 298 15.01 -17.40 -25.49
N GLU A 299 13.98 -16.63 -25.15
CA GLU A 299 13.52 -15.49 -25.96
C GLU A 299 14.56 -14.37 -26.03
N ARG A 300 15.18 -14.02 -24.90
CA ARG A 300 16.30 -13.06 -24.86
C ARG A 300 17.44 -13.49 -25.77
N ASN A 301 17.86 -14.75 -25.69
CA ASN A 301 18.98 -15.24 -26.50
C ASN A 301 18.63 -15.23 -27.99
N ARG A 302 17.38 -15.56 -28.35
CA ARG A 302 16.91 -15.48 -29.74
C ARG A 302 16.98 -14.07 -30.31
N LEU A 303 16.56 -13.07 -29.52
CA LEU A 303 16.62 -11.66 -29.94
C LEU A 303 18.06 -11.16 -30.10
N LEU A 304 18.98 -11.62 -29.26
CA LEU A 304 20.41 -11.30 -29.40
C LEU A 304 21.03 -11.94 -30.63
N ASP A 305 20.60 -13.14 -31.02
CA ASP A 305 21.07 -13.78 -32.25
C ASP A 305 20.53 -13.06 -33.49
N GLU A 306 19.26 -12.64 -33.48
CA GLU A 306 18.65 -11.84 -34.56
C GLU A 306 19.36 -10.48 -34.74
N GLU A 307 19.74 -9.80 -33.64
CA GLU A 307 20.45 -8.50 -33.70
C GLU A 307 21.88 -8.64 -34.27
N ASN A 308 22.54 -9.80 -34.10
CA ASN A 308 23.88 -10.04 -34.64
C ASN A 308 23.89 -10.48 -36.11
N GLU A 309 22.76 -10.92 -36.66
CA GLU A 309 22.63 -11.30 -38.08
C GLU A 309 22.41 -10.07 -38.99
N ASP A 310 21.80 -9.00 -38.48
CA ASP A 310 21.55 -7.77 -39.24
C ASP A 310 22.82 -6.89 -39.45
N ASP A 311 23.90 -7.18 -38.73
CA ASP A 311 25.19 -6.46 -38.78
C ASP A 311 26.25 -7.10 -39.73
N GLN A 312 25.90 -8.17 -40.47
CA GLN A 312 26.77 -8.84 -41.47
C GLN A 312 26.40 -8.54 -42.93
#